data_AF-X1C9M1-F1
#
_entry.id   AF-X1C9M1-F1
#
_cell.length_a   1.000
_cell.length_b   1.000
_cell.length_c   1.000
_cell.angle_alpha   90.00
_cell.angle_beta   90.00
_cell.angle_gamma   90.00
#
_symmetry.space_group_name_H-M   'P 1'
#
loop_
_entity.id
_entity.type
_entity.pdbx_description
1 polymer ?
#
loop_
_entity_poly.entity_id
_entity_poly.type
_entity_poly.pdbx_seq_one_letter_code
_entity_poly.pdbx_strand_id
1 'polypeptide(L)'
;NRYVLMQYTGLKDCKGKEIYEGDIVEYYFYKETAIVKWSDHFSRLHLHFIGEYREHLKNKHGIYIFDWTYPKMELKIIGNIYENPELLKNINI
;
A
#
# COMPACT_ATOMS: atom_id res chain seq x y z
N ASN A 1 -29.26 0.18 1.39
CA ASN A 1 -27.93 -0.26 1.87
C ASN A 1 -26.87 0.09 0.85
N ARG A 2 -25.79 0.75 1.28
CA ARG A 2 -24.67 1.12 0.41
C ARG A 2 -23.44 0.35 0.89
N TYR A 3 -23.07 -0.69 0.16
CA TYR A 3 -21.87 -1.48 0.43
C TYR A 3 -20.76 -1.02 -0.51
N VAL A 4 -19.53 -1.02 -0.01
CA VAL A 4 -18.32 -0.82 -0.82
C VAL A 4 -17.59 -2.17 -0.83
N LEU A 5 -17.43 -2.74 -2.02
CA LEU A 5 -16.69 -3.98 -2.22
C LEU A 5 -15.23 -3.64 -2.50
N MET A 6 -14.32 -4.49 -2.02
CA MET A 6 -12.87 -4.34 -2.21
C MET A 6 -12.30 -5.67 -2.71
N GLN A 7 -11.30 -5.60 -3.61
CA GLN A 7 -10.66 -6.79 -4.16
C GLN A 7 -9.59 -7.35 -3.22
N TYR A 8 -9.61 -8.66 -2.97
CA TYR A 8 -8.51 -9.36 -2.30
C TYR A 8 -7.28 -9.43 -3.21
N THR A 9 -6.10 -9.14 -2.66
CA THR A 9 -4.83 -9.17 -3.42
C THR A 9 -4.31 -10.58 -3.73
N GLY A 10 -4.78 -11.60 -3.03
CA GLY A 10 -4.17 -12.93 -3.04
C GLY A 10 -3.06 -13.12 -2.00
N LEU A 11 -2.77 -12.10 -1.18
CA LEU A 11 -1.62 -12.07 -0.28
C LEU A 11 -1.98 -11.77 1.17
N LYS A 12 -1.07 -12.15 2.07
CA LYS A 12 -1.19 -11.91 3.50
C LYS A 12 -0.03 -11.04 4.00
N ASP A 13 -0.32 -10.22 5.00
CA ASP A 13 0.66 -9.41 5.71
C ASP A 13 1.53 -10.27 6.64
N CYS A 14 2.51 -9.66 7.31
CA CYS A 14 3.44 -10.35 8.21
C CYS A 14 2.78 -11.01 9.44
N LYS A 15 1.50 -10.70 9.70
CA LYS A 15 0.69 -11.32 10.76
C LYS A 15 -0.30 -12.36 10.21
N GLY A 16 -0.25 -12.65 8.91
CA GLY A 16 -1.15 -13.59 8.25
C GLY A 16 -2.53 -13.03 7.93
N LYS A 17 -2.75 -11.71 8.04
CA LYS A 17 -4.00 -11.05 7.67
C LYS A 17 -4.02 -10.82 6.16
N GLU A 18 -5.14 -11.15 5.52
CA GLU A 18 -5.35 -10.91 4.09
C GLU A 18 -5.32 -9.41 3.77
N ILE A 19 -4.65 -9.08 2.66
CA ILE A 19 -4.51 -7.70 2.19
C ILE A 19 -5.54 -7.44 1.08
N TYR A 20 -6.30 -6.37 1.22
CA TYR A 20 -7.33 -5.95 0.28
C TYR A 20 -7.01 -4.59 -0.35
N GLU A 21 -7.66 -4.30 -1.46
CA GLU A 21 -7.72 -2.94 -2.01
C GLU A 21 -8.22 -1.96 -0.94
N GLY A 22 -7.54 -0.82 -0.82
CA GLY A 22 -7.84 0.20 0.18
C GLY A 22 -7.15 -0.01 1.54
N ASP A 23 -6.47 -1.13 1.76
CA ASP A 23 -5.63 -1.28 2.94
C ASP A 23 -4.46 -0.30 2.92
N ILE A 24 -4.15 0.21 4.12
CA ILE A 24 -2.99 1.04 4.40
C ILE A 24 -1.96 0.14 5.08
N VAL A 25 -0.79 0.05 4.47
CA VAL A 25 0.29 -0.83 4.89
C VAL A 25 1.54 -0.03 5.21
N GLU A 26 2.27 -0.49 6.22
CA GLU A 26 3.61 0.00 6.54
C GLU A 26 4.64 -1.02 6.03
N TYR A 27 5.62 -0.53 5.28
CA TYR A 27 6.76 -1.32 4.84
C TYR A 27 7.88 -1.26 5.88
N TYR A 28 8.12 -2.37 6.58
CA TYR A 28 8.96 -2.39 7.78
C TYR A 28 10.37 -1.81 7.59
N PHE A 29 11.04 -2.12 6.47
CA PHE A 29 12.43 -1.70 6.24
C PHE A 29 12.63 -0.19 6.14
N TYR A 30 11.70 0.51 5.48
CA TYR A 30 11.80 1.96 5.27
C TYR A 30 10.82 2.76 6.11
N LYS A 31 9.96 2.08 6.89
CA LYS A 31 8.81 2.67 7.61
C LYS A 31 7.98 3.58 6.70
N GLU A 32 7.92 3.23 5.42
CA GLU A 32 7.11 3.95 4.44
C GLU A 32 5.68 3.44 4.52
N THR A 33 4.73 4.36 4.46
CA THR A 33 3.30 4.03 4.39
C THR A 33 2.87 3.97 2.93
N ALA A 34 1.99 3.03 2.59
CA ALA A 34 1.40 2.91 1.27
C ALA A 34 -0.08 2.53 1.35
N ILE A 35 -0.82 2.87 0.29
CA ILE A 35 -2.19 2.41 0.08
C ILE A 35 -2.17 1.35 -1.02
N VAL A 36 -2.87 0.24 -0.81
CA VAL A 36 -3.09 -0.78 -1.84
C VAL A 36 -4.17 -0.27 -2.80
N LYS A 37 -3.81 -0.02 -4.07
CA LYS A 37 -4.74 0.49 -5.08
C LYS A 37 -4.51 -0.16 -6.45
N TRP A 38 -5.56 -0.18 -7.27
CA TRP A 38 -5.43 -0.55 -8.68
C TRP A 38 -4.52 0.45 -9.41
N SER A 39 -3.58 -0.07 -10.20
CA SER A 39 -2.77 0.72 -11.11
C SER A 39 -3.10 0.34 -12.55
N ASP A 40 -3.65 1.28 -13.31
CA ASP A 40 -3.93 1.06 -14.75
C ASP A 40 -2.66 0.78 -15.53
N HIS A 41 -1.55 1.46 -15.18
CA HIS A 41 -0.25 1.27 -15.83
C HIS A 41 0.27 -0.16 -15.71
N PHE A 42 0.09 -0.81 -14.56
CA PHE A 42 0.53 -2.18 -14.34
C PHE A 42 -0.61 -3.21 -14.46
N SER A 43 -1.85 -2.75 -14.66
CA SER A 43 -3.07 -3.57 -14.70
C SER A 43 -3.16 -4.56 -13.52
N ARG A 44 -2.83 -4.09 -12.31
CA ARG A 44 -2.83 -4.90 -11.07
C ARG A 44 -2.96 -4.03 -9.83
N LEU A 45 -3.31 -4.64 -8.70
CA LEU A 45 -3.16 -4.02 -7.37
C LEU A 45 -1.68 -3.80 -7.07
N HIS A 46 -1.37 -2.61 -6.56
CA HIS A 46 -0.01 -2.17 -6.28
C HIS A 46 0.04 -1.25 -5.05
N LEU A 47 1.23 -1.13 -4.45
CA LEU A 47 1.47 -0.21 -3.35
C LEU A 47 1.68 1.20 -3.88
N HIS A 48 0.77 2.09 -3.53
CA HIS A 48 0.90 3.53 -3.74
C HIS A 48 1.46 4.16 -2.46
N PHE A 49 2.77 4.36 -2.44
CA PHE A 49 3.47 4.96 -1.30
C PHE A 49 3.08 6.42 -1.10
N ILE A 50 2.89 6.79 0.16
CA ILE A 50 2.40 8.08 0.62
C ILE A 50 3.37 8.64 1.69
N GLY A 51 3.84 9.88 1.52
CA GLY A 51 4.77 10.55 2.44
C GLY A 51 5.95 11.28 1.79
N GLU A 52 6.58 12.18 2.55
CA GLU A 52 7.61 13.14 2.08
C GLU A 52 8.93 12.50 1.63
N TYR A 53 9.30 11.34 2.18
CA TYR A 53 10.60 10.71 1.90
C TYR A 53 10.82 10.45 0.40
N ARG A 54 9.74 10.23 -0.36
CA ARG A 54 9.80 10.01 -1.80
C ARG A 54 9.91 11.27 -2.65
N GLU A 55 9.62 12.46 -2.11
CA GLU A 55 9.90 13.71 -2.84
C GLU A 55 11.41 13.91 -3.07
N HIS A 56 12.26 13.37 -2.20
CA HIS A 56 13.72 13.41 -2.37
C HIS A 56 14.26 12.38 -3.38
N LEU A 57 13.42 11.44 -3.83
CA LEU A 57 13.78 10.39 -4.79
C LEU A 57 13.26 10.67 -6.20
N LYS A 58 12.77 11.89 -6.49
CA LYS A 58 12.22 12.33 -7.79
C LYS A 58 13.06 11.96 -9.03
N ASN A 59 14.35 11.64 -8.88
CA ASN A 59 15.26 11.26 -9.97
C ASN A 59 15.69 9.78 -10.00
N LYS A 60 15.23 8.95 -9.06
CA LYS A 60 15.39 7.50 -9.16
C LYS A 60 14.01 6.95 -9.45
N HIS A 61 13.83 6.45 -10.68
CA HIS A 61 12.75 5.55 -11.09
C HIS A 61 12.81 4.27 -10.26
N GLY A 62 12.65 4.38 -8.94
CA GLY A 62 12.45 3.29 -8.02
C GLY A 62 11.00 2.85 -8.10
N ILE A 63 10.54 2.54 -9.31
CA ILE A 63 9.74 1.35 -9.48
C ILE A 63 10.71 0.22 -9.07
N TYR A 64 10.93 0.06 -7.76
CA TYR A 64 11.08 -1.29 -7.26
C TYR A 64 9.77 -1.90 -7.67
N ILE A 65 9.82 -2.60 -8.80
CA ILE A 65 8.84 -3.60 -9.14
C ILE A 65 8.98 -4.50 -7.93
N PHE A 66 8.19 -4.23 -6.90
CA PHE A 66 7.89 -5.19 -5.87
C PHE A 66 7.10 -6.21 -6.67
N ASP A 67 7.87 -7.06 -7.33
CA ASP A 67 7.41 -8.31 -7.80
C ASP A 67 6.95 -8.96 -6.49
N TRP A 68 5.63 -9.11 -6.37
CA TRP A 68 4.99 -9.66 -5.17
C TRP A 68 5.49 -11.10 -4.89
N THR A 69 6.39 -11.61 -5.73
CA THR A 69 7.21 -12.81 -5.60
C THR A 69 8.33 -12.70 -4.56
N TYR A 70 8.67 -11.51 -4.02
CA TYR A 70 9.66 -11.41 -2.95
C TYR A 70 9.01 -11.77 -1.59
N PRO A 71 9.31 -12.96 -1.02
CA PRO A 71 8.61 -13.51 0.15
C PRO A 71 9.01 -12.84 1.48
N LYS A 72 9.67 -11.68 1.42
CA LYS A 72 10.22 -10.95 2.58
C LYS A 72 9.74 -9.51 2.68
N MET A 73 8.71 -9.14 1.91
CA MET A 73 8.03 -7.88 2.21
C MET A 73 7.29 -8.04 3.53
N GLU A 74 7.92 -7.59 4.61
CA GLU A 74 7.30 -7.44 5.93
C GLU A 74 6.31 -6.27 5.88
N LEU A 75 5.24 -6.44 5.09
CA LEU A 75 4.11 -5.53 5.07
C LEU A 75 3.28 -5.79 6.30
N LYS A 76 2.92 -4.72 6.99
CA LYS A 76 2.02 -4.76 8.13
C LYS A 76 0.81 -3.90 7.80
N ILE A 77 -0.39 -4.47 7.86
CA ILE A 77 -1.60 -3.67 7.75
C ILE A 77 -1.72 -2.79 9.01
N ILE A 78 -1.88 -1.49 8.81
CA ILE A 78 -2.05 -0.50 9.89
C ILE A 78 -3.42 0.17 9.89
N GLY A 79 -4.22 0.00 8.83
CA GLY A 79 -5.59 0.49 8.72
C GLY A 79 -6.13 0.34 7.31
N ASN A 80 -7.26 0.95 7.00
CA ASN A 80 -7.75 1.11 5.62
C ASN A 80 -8.35 2.51 5.42
N ILE A 81 -8.57 2.89 4.16
CA ILE A 81 -9.03 4.23 3.79
C ILE A 81 -10.46 4.57 4.26
N TYR A 82 -11.26 3.58 4.68
CA TYR A 82 -12.65 3.78 5.11
C TYR A 82 -12.77 3.92 6.62
N GLU A 83 -12.07 3.07 7.37
CA GLU A 83 -12.13 3.01 8.84
C GLU A 83 -11.07 3.90 9.49
N ASN A 84 -9.96 4.19 8.80
CA ASN A 84 -8.83 4.96 9.32
C ASN A 84 -8.43 6.15 8.43
N PRO A 85 -9.36 7.05 8.06
CA PRO A 85 -9.05 8.20 7.22
C PRO A 85 -8.04 9.16 7.86
N GLU A 86 -7.88 9.14 9.19
CA GLU A 86 -6.86 9.90 9.92
C GLU A 86 -5.43 9.55 9.53
N LEU A 87 -5.17 8.31 9.08
CA LEU A 87 -3.85 7.89 8.60
C LEU A 87 -3.43 8.59 7.31
N LEU A 88 -4.36 9.28 6.63
CA LEU A 88 -4.12 10.03 5.40
C LEU A 88 -3.98 11.54 5.60
N LYS A 89 -4.31 12.07 6.80
CA LYS A 89 -4.48 13.52 7.02
C LYS A 89 -3.21 14.36 6.92
N ASN A 90 -2.03 13.74 6.94
CA ASN A 90 -0.74 14.43 6.84
C ASN A 90 -0.06 14.26 5.46
N ILE A 91 -0.84 13.89 4.46
CA ILE A 91 -0.35 13.53 3.14
C ILE A 91 -0.98 14.54 2.19
N ASN A 92 -0.16 15.41 1.61
CA ASN A 92 -0.58 16.22 0.46
C ASN A 92 -0.78 15.26 -0.72
N ILE A 93 -1.98 14.70 -0.87
CA ILE A 93 -2.41 13.88 -2.01
C ILE A 93 -2.64 14.77 -3.22
#